data_AF-A0A9D1X3W9-F1
#
_entry.id   AF-A0A9D1X3W9-F1
#
_cell.length_a   1.000
_cell.length_b   1.000
_cell.length_c   1.000
_cell.angle_alpha   90.00
_cell.angle_beta   90.00
_cell.angle_gamma   90.00
#
_symmetry.space_group_name_H-M   'P 1'
#
loop_
_entity.id
_entity.type
_entity.pdbx_description
1 polymer ?
#
loop_
_entity_poly.entity_id
_entity_poly.type
_entity_poly.pdbx_seq_one_letter_code
_entity_poly.pdbx_strand_id
1 'polypeptide(L)'
;YGRTQEAVRRLIDYCIEHNILKDYLTSRAEEVTSMLEVIFDDTIHRKKMLEEAEARGEVHGEKRGIAKKTRETVLRLHRMHYDTDTIAEIVDVPVRQVEEWLSAELAL
;
A
#
# COMPACT_ATOMS: atom_id res chain seq x y z
N TYR A 1 17.36 -8.35 13.32
CA TYR A 1 18.50 -8.01 14.21
C TYR A 1 19.01 -6.64 13.81
N GLY A 2 18.99 -5.65 14.72
CA GLY A 2 19.58 -4.33 14.46
C GLY A 2 18.75 -3.10 14.87
N ARG A 3 17.54 -3.27 15.42
CA ARG A 3 16.62 -2.16 15.70
C ARG A 3 15.90 -2.34 17.05
N THR A 4 16.70 -2.48 18.10
CA THR A 4 16.23 -2.61 19.49
C THR A 4 16.79 -1.48 20.33
N GLN A 5 16.12 -1.07 21.41
CA GLN A 5 16.62 -0.06 22.36
C GLN A 5 18.05 -0.39 22.83
N GLU A 6 18.33 -1.68 23.03
CA GLU A 6 19.66 -2.18 23.36
C GLU A 6 20.73 -1.86 22.29
N ALA A 7 20.38 -1.91 21.01
CA ALA A 7 21.30 -1.56 19.93
C ALA A 7 21.55 -0.05 19.86
N VAL A 8 20.53 0.77 20.12
CA VAL A 8 20.64 2.24 20.21
C VAL A 8 21.55 2.62 21.36
N ARG A 9 21.35 2.01 22.54
CA ARG A 9 22.17 2.28 23.72
C ARG A 9 23.63 1.92 23.49
N ARG A 10 23.92 0.73 22.95
CA ARG A 10 25.28 0.31 22.60
C ARG A 10 25.94 1.21 21.58
N LEU A 11 25.19 1.74 20.61
CA LEU A 11 25.71 2.70 19.64
C LEU A 11 26.15 4.00 20.32
N ILE A 12 25.32 4.53 21.23
CA ILE A 12 25.63 5.76 21.97
C ILE A 12 26.85 5.54 22.88
N ASP A 13 26.89 4.43 23.62
CA ASP A 13 28.01 4.08 24.48
C ASP A 13 29.32 3.97 23.67
N TYR A 14 29.28 3.28 22.52
CA TYR A 14 30.42 3.18 21.61
C TYR A 14 30.89 4.56 21.13
N CYS A 15 29.97 5.46 20.74
CA CYS A 15 30.35 6.81 20.32
C CYS A 15 31.03 7.59 21.44
N ILE A 16 30.54 7.49 22.68
CA ILE A 16 31.13 8.16 23.85
C ILE A 16 32.52 7.60 24.16
N GLU A 17 32.68 6.27 24.16
CA GLU A 17 33.96 5.58 24.40
C GLU A 17 35.03 5.95 23.36
N HIS A 18 34.62 6.09 22.09
CA HIS A 18 35.51 6.44 20.99
C HIS A 18 35.66 7.95 20.75
N ASN A 19 35.16 8.79 21.67
CA ASN A 19 35.27 10.24 21.64
C ASN A 19 34.56 10.89 20.41
N ILE A 20 33.55 10.23 19.86
CA ILE A 20 32.73 10.67 18.73
C ILE A 20 31.51 11.39 19.29
N LEU A 21 31.36 12.69 19.01
CA LEU A 21 30.27 13.53 19.53
C LEU A 21 30.12 13.47 21.06
N LYS A 22 31.20 13.14 21.78
CA LYS A 22 31.16 12.82 23.22
C LYS A 22 30.46 13.91 24.04
N ASP A 23 30.86 15.17 23.91
CA ASP A 23 30.30 16.25 24.73
C ASP A 23 28.80 16.46 24.45
N TYR A 24 28.40 16.29 23.19
CA TYR A 24 27.01 16.39 22.75
C TYR A 24 26.16 15.23 23.27
N LEU A 25 26.64 14.00 23.07
CA LEU A 25 25.94 12.79 23.50
C LEU A 25 25.91 12.68 25.02
N THR A 26 26.95 13.11 25.74
CA THR A 26 26.98 13.07 27.21
C THR A 26 25.96 14.03 27.82
N SER A 27 25.73 15.20 27.20
CA SER A 27 24.77 16.19 27.69
C SER A 27 23.32 15.92 27.25
N ARG A 28 23.10 15.14 26.18
CA ARG A 28 21.79 14.89 25.56
C ARG A 28 21.48 13.41 25.32
N ALA A 29 22.13 12.50 26.05
CA ALA A 29 22.03 11.06 25.83
C ALA A 29 20.58 10.57 25.82
N GLU A 30 19.78 11.03 26.77
CA GLU A 30 18.39 10.61 26.93
C GLU A 30 17.50 11.06 25.76
N GLU A 31 17.63 12.31 25.32
CA GLU A 31 16.86 12.86 24.20
C GLU A 31 17.25 12.17 22.87
N VAL A 32 18.54 11.97 22.64
CA VAL A 32 19.05 11.26 21.46
C VAL A 32 18.64 9.79 21.47
N THR A 33 18.68 9.13 22.64
CA THR A 33 18.22 7.75 22.81
C THR A 33 16.74 7.66 22.46
N SER A 34 15.89 8.49 23.07
CA SER A 34 14.44 8.49 22.82
C SER A 34 14.11 8.71 21.33
N MET A 35 14.79 9.65 20.68
CA MET A 35 14.59 9.92 19.25
C MET A 35 15.00 8.72 18.38
N LEU A 36 16.17 8.14 18.65
CA LEU A 36 16.65 6.97 17.90
C LEU A 36 15.79 5.75 18.16
N GLU A 37 15.30 5.54 19.38
CA GLU A 37 14.38 4.45 19.71
C GLU A 37 13.09 4.53 18.91
N VAL A 38 12.50 5.72 18.74
CA VAL A 38 11.30 5.91 17.91
C VAL A 38 11.60 5.67 16.43
N ILE A 39 12.72 6.21 15.92
CA ILE A 39 13.11 6.06 14.51
C ILE A 39 13.38 4.59 14.17
N PHE A 40 14.03 3.88 15.09
CA PHE A 40 14.37 2.47 14.95
C PHE A 40 13.31 1.54 15.55
N ASP A 41 12.14 2.03 15.98
CA ASP A 41 11.10 1.15 16.47
C ASP A 41 10.48 0.37 15.30
N ASP A 42 10.91 -0.88 15.19
CA ASP A 42 10.41 -1.84 14.20
C ASP A 42 8.90 -2.06 14.31
N THR A 43 8.28 -1.82 15.46
CA THR A 43 6.83 -1.97 15.63
C THR A 43 6.07 -0.86 14.91
N ILE A 44 6.49 0.40 15.07
CA ILE A 44 5.89 1.55 14.38
C ILE A 44 6.07 1.43 12.87
N HIS A 45 7.27 1.07 12.43
CA HIS A 45 7.54 0.88 11.00
C HIS A 45 6.70 -0.25 10.40
N ARG A 46 6.64 -1.42 11.07
CA ARG A 46 5.82 -2.56 10.60
C ARG A 46 4.33 -2.22 10.60
N LYS A 47 3.84 -1.52 11.64
CA LYS A 47 2.44 -1.11 11.72
C LYS A 47 2.06 -0.17 10.58
N LYS A 48 2.89 0.85 10.32
CA LYS A 48 2.67 1.76 9.20
C LYS A 48 2.69 1.04 7.85
N MET A 49 3.65 0.13 7.64
CA MET A 49 3.71 -0.67 6.41
C MET A 49 2.48 -1.55 6.23
N LEU A 50 1.94 -2.11 7.32
CA LEU A 50 0.71 -2.89 7.31
C LEU A 50 -0.51 -2.02 6.97
N GLU A 51 -0.69 -0.88 7.67
CA GLU A 51 -1.78 0.07 7.41
C GLU A 51 -1.78 0.55 5.95
N GLU A 52 -0.61 0.89 5.41
CA GLU A 52 -0.49 1.28 4.00
C GLU A 52 -0.80 0.10 3.05
N ALA A 53 -0.41 -1.12 3.41
CA ALA A 53 -0.72 -2.30 2.61
C ALA A 53 -2.22 -2.63 2.61
N GLU A 54 -2.87 -2.51 3.76
CA GLU A 54 -4.32 -2.67 3.91
C GLU A 54 -5.07 -1.61 3.11
N ALA A 55 -4.70 -0.34 3.25
CA ALA A 55 -5.31 0.76 2.48
C ALA A 55 -5.16 0.57 0.96
N ARG A 56 -3.97 0.17 0.49
CA ARG A 56 -3.76 -0.18 -0.93
C ARG A 56 -4.60 -1.40 -1.34
N GLY A 57 -4.71 -2.39 -0.47
CA GLY A 57 -5.50 -3.59 -0.67
C GLY A 57 -6.99 -3.28 -0.82
N GLU A 58 -7.54 -2.43 0.02
CA GLU A 58 -8.93 -1.97 -0.01
C GLU A 58 -9.24 -1.23 -1.31
N VAL A 59 -8.45 -0.21 -1.66
CA VAL A 59 -8.62 0.56 -2.91
C VAL A 59 -8.52 -0.34 -4.15
N HIS A 60 -7.56 -1.28 -4.16
CA HIS A 60 -7.40 -2.18 -5.29
C HIS A 60 -8.51 -3.24 -5.33
N GLY A 61 -9.00 -3.70 -4.18
CA GLY A 61 -10.12 -4.61 -4.04
C GLY A 61 -11.42 -4.00 -4.55
N GLU A 62 -11.72 -2.77 -4.13
CA GLU A 62 -12.90 -2.02 -4.57
C GLU A 62 -12.90 -1.81 -6.08
N LYS A 63 -11.78 -1.32 -6.65
CA LYS A 63 -11.63 -1.14 -8.11
C LYS A 63 -11.83 -2.46 -8.86
N ARG A 64 -11.24 -3.56 -8.38
CA ARG A 64 -11.41 -4.88 -9.00
C ARG A 64 -12.85 -5.40 -8.89
N GLY A 65 -13.51 -5.15 -7.76
CA GLY A 65 -14.91 -5.52 -7.53
C GLY A 65 -15.86 -4.78 -8.47
N ILE A 66 -15.69 -3.46 -8.60
CA ILE A 66 -16.46 -2.62 -9.52
C ILE A 66 -16.25 -3.11 -10.95
N ALA A 67 -15.00 -3.25 -11.40
CA ALA A 67 -14.69 -3.72 -12.75
C ALA A 67 -15.30 -5.10 -13.06
N LYS A 68 -15.26 -6.03 -12.10
CA LYS A 68 -15.88 -7.35 -12.25
C LYS A 68 -17.40 -7.25 -12.42
N LYS A 69 -18.07 -6.47 -11.55
CA LYS A 69 -19.53 -6.29 -11.61
C LYS A 69 -19.99 -5.56 -12.88
N THR A 70 -19.22 -4.56 -13.32
CA THR A 70 -19.46 -3.85 -14.58
C THR A 70 -19.36 -4.82 -15.75
N ARG A 71 -18.31 -5.65 -15.80
CA ARG A 71 -18.16 -6.68 -16.82
C ARG A 71 -19.35 -7.66 -16.81
N GLU A 72 -19.71 -8.22 -15.66
CA GLU A 72 -20.88 -9.11 -15.54
C GLU A 72 -22.18 -8.46 -16.04
N THR A 73 -22.35 -7.16 -15.79
CA THR A 73 -23.49 -6.37 -16.28
C THR A 73 -23.47 -6.24 -17.80
N VAL A 74 -22.31 -5.94 -18.39
CA VAL A 74 -22.11 -5.89 -19.85
C VAL A 74 -22.52 -7.22 -20.50
N LEU A 75 -22.02 -8.35 -19.98
CA LEU A 75 -22.32 -9.67 -20.54
C LEU A 75 -23.82 -9.98 -20.46
N ARG A 76 -24.48 -9.61 -19.35
CA ARG A 76 -25.92 -9.78 -19.19
C ARG A 76 -26.73 -8.95 -20.20
N LEU A 77 -26.37 -7.67 -20.38
CA LEU A 77 -27.07 -6.80 -21.32
C LEU A 77 -26.89 -7.26 -22.77
N HIS A 78 -25.69 -7.71 -23.12
CA HIS A 78 -25.44 -8.30 -24.44
C HIS A 78 -26.27 -9.56 -24.69
N ARG A 79 -26.41 -10.46 -23.69
CA ARG A 79 -27.31 -11.62 -23.78
C ARG A 79 -28.79 -11.25 -23.91
N MET A 80 -29.16 -10.03 -23.48
CA MET A 80 -30.51 -9.47 -23.69
C MET A 80 -30.66 -8.77 -25.04
N HIS A 81 -29.66 -8.88 -25.93
CA HIS A 81 -29.63 -8.31 -27.29
C HIS A 81 -29.60 -6.78 -27.35
N TYR A 82 -29.09 -6.12 -26.31
CA TYR A 82 -28.72 -4.70 -26.41
C TYR A 82 -27.49 -4.55 -27.32
N ASP A 83 -27.46 -3.49 -28.11
CA ASP A 83 -26.31 -3.17 -28.95
C ASP A 83 -25.15 -2.59 -28.11
N THR A 84 -23.93 -2.70 -28.65
CA THR A 84 -22.69 -2.36 -27.94
C THR A 84 -22.62 -0.87 -27.57
N ASP A 85 -23.15 0.03 -28.41
CA ASP A 85 -23.17 1.47 -28.14
C ASP A 85 -24.11 1.80 -26.96
N THR A 86 -25.31 1.24 -26.95
CA THR A 86 -26.25 1.38 -25.83
C THR A 86 -25.69 0.78 -24.53
N ILE A 87 -25.01 -0.37 -24.61
CA ILE A 87 -24.37 -0.96 -23.43
C ILE A 87 -23.29 -0.04 -22.89
N ALA A 88 -22.42 0.49 -23.76
CA ALA A 88 -21.35 1.42 -23.39
C ALA A 88 -21.88 2.66 -22.67
N GLU A 89 -23.00 3.22 -23.14
CA GLU A 89 -23.70 4.32 -22.48
C GLU A 89 -24.26 3.92 -21.10
N ILE A 90 -24.93 2.77 -20.98
CA ILE A 90 -25.53 2.31 -19.70
C ILE A 90 -24.47 2.09 -18.62
N VAL A 91 -23.33 1.49 -18.97
CA VAL A 91 -22.28 1.16 -18.01
C VAL A 91 -21.18 2.22 -17.92
N ASP A 92 -21.33 3.34 -18.63
CA ASP A 92 -20.42 4.49 -18.68
C ASP A 92 -18.96 4.09 -18.93
N VAL A 93 -18.73 3.29 -19.97
CA VAL A 93 -17.38 2.92 -20.43
C VAL A 93 -17.28 3.03 -21.95
N PRO A 94 -16.07 3.22 -22.51
CA PRO A 94 -15.89 3.29 -23.96
C PRO A 94 -16.34 2.00 -24.66
N VAL A 95 -16.96 2.13 -25.85
CA VAL A 95 -17.40 1.01 -26.70
C VAL A 95 -16.29 -0.03 -26.90
N ARG A 96 -15.06 0.41 -27.17
CA ARG A 96 -13.88 -0.47 -27.29
C ARG A 96 -13.69 -1.39 -26.09
N GLN A 97 -13.90 -0.88 -24.87
CA GLN A 97 -13.73 -1.68 -23.65
C GLN A 97 -14.84 -2.73 -23.51
N VAL A 98 -16.06 -2.39 -23.94
CA VAL A 98 -17.18 -3.34 -24.03
C VAL A 98 -16.84 -4.47 -25.03
N GLU A 99 -16.34 -4.12 -26.22
CA GLU A 99 -15.91 -5.10 -27.24
C GLU A 99 -14.79 -6.03 -26.73
N GLU A 100 -13.79 -5.48 -26.03
CA GLU A 100 -12.72 -6.27 -25.41
C GLU A 100 -13.27 -7.28 -24.38
N TRP A 101 -14.27 -6.90 -23.58
CA TRP A 101 -14.88 -7.81 -22.61
C TRP A 101 -15.75 -8.89 -23.24
N LEU A 102 -16.49 -8.55 -24.29
CA LEU A 102 -17.34 -9.49 -25.03
C LEU A 102 -16.50 -10.49 -25.84
N SER A 103 -15.45 -10.03 -26.51
CA SER A 103 -14.52 -10.91 -27.25
C SER A 103 -13.78 -11.89 -26.32
N ALA A 104 -13.40 -11.45 -25.12
CA ALA A 104 -12.79 -12.31 -24.12
C ALA A 104 -13.75 -13.35 -23.50
N GLU A 105 -15.08 -13.17 -23.61
CA GLU A 105 -16.06 -14.20 -23.20
C GLU A 105 -16.27 -15.25 -24.30
N LEU A 106 -16.24 -14.86 -25.58
CA LEU A 106 -16.41 -15.76 -26.74
C LEU A 106 -15.17 -16.62 -27.04
N ALA A 107 -14.02 -16.30 -26.44
CA ALA A 107 -12.77 -17.04 -26.58
C ALA A 107 -12.62 -18.21 -25.58
N LEU A 108 -13.60 -18.41 -24.69
CA LEU A 108 -13.71 -19.52 -23.74
C LEU A 108 -14.78 -20.52 -24.20
#